data_AF-A0A4U3AS64-F1
#
_entry.id   AF-A0A4U3AS64-F1
#
_cell.length_a   1.000
_cell.length_b   1.000
_cell.length_c   1.000
_cell.angle_alpha   90.00
_cell.angle_beta   90.00
_cell.angle_gamma   90.00
#
_symmetry.space_group_name_H-M   'P 1'
#
loop_
_entity.id
_entity.type
_entity.pdbx_description
1 polymer ?
#
loop_
_entity_poly.entity_id
_entity_poly.type
_entity_poly.pdbx_seq_one_letter_code
_entity_poly.pdbx_strand_id
1 'polypeptide(L)'
;TLYTPNSKRGLERLDYRMKWEDDFRAYIKQLDEKKPVVFCGDLNVAHKEIDLKNPKSNRKNPGFSDEEREKFTCILEEGFIDTYRYLYPDQEGAYSWWSYRMGARAKNIGWRLDYFVVSERMKDKITEAKINSEVMGSDHCPVELHINF
;
A
#
# COMPACT_ATOMS: atom_id res chain seq x y z
N THR A 1 9.52 6.94 -5.69
CA THR A 1 9.56 5.59 -5.10
C THR A 1 9.82 5.72 -3.61
N LEU A 2 9.24 4.86 -2.78
CA LEU A 2 9.38 4.88 -1.33
C LEU A 2 9.49 3.47 -0.74
N TYR A 3 10.12 3.38 0.42
CA TYR A 3 10.09 2.21 1.29
C TYR A 3 9.73 2.71 2.70
N THR A 4 8.47 2.54 3.08
CA THR A 4 7.93 3.06 4.33
C THR A 4 8.49 2.27 5.51
N PRO A 5 8.92 2.93 6.61
CA PRO A 5 9.44 2.23 7.79
C PRO A 5 8.40 1.28 8.40
N ASN A 6 8.74 0.00 8.48
CA ASN A 6 7.93 -0.98 9.21
C ASN A 6 7.89 -0.65 10.73
N SER A 7 6.71 -0.76 11.35
CA SER A 7 6.49 -0.48 12.78
C SER A 7 7.12 -1.49 13.76
N LYS A 8 7.75 -2.56 13.24
CA LYS A 8 8.42 -3.64 13.97
C LYS A 8 7.47 -4.45 14.87
N ARG A 9 7.86 -5.70 15.15
CA ARG A 9 7.05 -6.62 15.95
C ARG A 9 6.62 -5.96 17.27
N GLY A 10 5.36 -6.12 17.65
CA GLY A 10 4.82 -5.48 18.86
C GLY A 10 4.60 -3.97 18.74
N LEU A 11 4.65 -3.41 17.53
CA LEU A 11 4.45 -1.99 17.25
C LEU A 11 5.50 -1.08 17.93
N GLU A 12 6.70 -1.63 18.19
CA GLU A 12 7.81 -0.95 18.90
C GLU A 12 8.27 0.36 18.25
N ARG A 13 8.04 0.53 16.94
CA ARG A 13 8.39 1.75 16.19
C ARG A 13 7.17 2.49 15.65
N LEU A 14 5.98 2.23 16.18
CA LEU A 14 4.76 2.88 15.70
C LEU A 14 4.84 4.41 15.81
N ASP A 15 5.36 4.96 16.92
CA ASP A 15 5.50 6.42 17.09
C ASP A 15 6.38 7.05 16.00
N TYR A 16 7.48 6.38 15.65
CA TYR A 16 8.33 6.81 14.55
C TYR A 16 7.60 6.71 13.20
N ARG A 17 6.86 5.63 12.97
CA ARG A 17 6.05 5.44 11.77
C ARG A 17 5.00 6.54 11.63
N MET A 18 4.29 6.90 12.71
CA MET A 18 3.27 7.95 12.69
C MET A 18 3.84 9.32 12.34
N LYS A 19 5.01 9.68 12.91
CA LYS A 19 5.70 10.91 12.56
C LYS A 19 6.15 10.89 11.10
N TRP A 20 6.73 9.78 10.65
CA TRP A 20 7.15 9.62 9.26
C TRP A 20 5.98 9.79 8.28
N GLU A 21 4.80 9.25 8.60
CA GLU A 21 3.59 9.40 7.77
C GLU A 21 3.16 10.86 7.66
N ASP A 22 3.20 11.62 8.77
CA ASP A 22 2.86 13.05 8.74
C ASP A 22 3.87 13.87 7.92
N ASP A 23 5.17 13.60 8.09
CA ASP A 23 6.23 14.26 7.34
C ASP A 23 6.13 13.92 5.83
N PHE A 24 5.88 12.65 5.50
CA PHE A 24 5.72 12.19 4.12
C PHE A 24 4.48 12.81 3.46
N ARG A 25 3.34 12.80 4.16
CA ARG A 25 2.09 13.41 3.69
C ARG A 25 2.27 14.91 3.39
N ALA A 26 2.89 15.65 4.29
CA ALA A 26 3.19 17.07 4.08
C ALA A 26 4.08 17.28 2.85
N TYR A 27 5.08 16.41 2.64
CA TYR A 27 5.96 16.47 1.49
C TYR A 27 5.24 16.19 0.16
N ILE A 28 4.45 15.12 0.05
CA ILE A 28 3.76 14.79 -1.20
C ILE A 28 2.71 15.85 -1.58
N LYS A 29 2.08 16.48 -0.59
CA LYS A 29 1.13 17.58 -0.82
C LYS A 29 1.83 18.80 -1.45
N GLN A 30 3.00 19.18 -0.95
CA GLN A 30 3.79 20.27 -1.55
C GLN A 30 4.26 19.97 -2.97
N LEU A 31 4.53 18.70 -3.30
CA LEU A 31 4.81 18.28 -4.67
C LEU A 31 3.57 18.38 -5.55
N ASP A 32 2.42 17.96 -5.02
CA ASP A 32 1.13 18.00 -5.70
C ASP A 32 0.65 19.44 -5.96
N GLU A 33 1.04 20.42 -5.15
CA GLU A 33 0.75 21.82 -5.50
C GLU A 33 1.45 22.27 -6.81
N LYS A 34 2.56 21.61 -7.19
CA LYS A 34 3.37 21.99 -8.36
C LYS A 34 3.00 21.21 -9.61
N LYS A 35 2.91 19.87 -9.50
CA LYS A 35 2.62 18.96 -10.62
C LYS A 35 1.99 17.66 -10.08
N PRO A 36 1.19 16.95 -10.89
CA PRO A 36 0.65 15.65 -10.49
C PRO A 36 1.75 14.68 -10.05
N VAL A 37 1.49 13.98 -8.96
CA VAL A 37 2.40 13.06 -8.29
C VAL A 37 1.95 11.63 -8.56
N VAL A 38 2.94 10.79 -8.87
CA VAL A 38 2.83 9.35 -8.79
C VAL A 38 3.87 8.89 -7.78
N PHE A 39 3.45 8.19 -6.74
CA PHE A 39 4.37 7.53 -5.82
C PHE A 39 4.05 6.03 -5.73
N CYS A 40 5.09 5.25 -5.51
CA CYS A 40 5.00 3.80 -5.51
C CYS A 40 6.08 3.16 -4.64
N GLY A 41 5.83 1.91 -4.25
CA GLY A 41 6.74 1.08 -3.46
C GLY A 41 6.01 0.32 -2.36
N ASP A 42 6.77 -0.23 -1.42
CA ASP A 42 6.25 -0.90 -0.22
C ASP A 42 5.92 0.14 0.85
N LEU A 43 4.62 0.31 1.10
CA LEU A 43 4.09 1.25 2.08
C LEU A 43 3.94 0.62 3.47
N ASN A 44 4.25 -0.67 3.63
CA ASN A 44 4.16 -1.37 4.91
C ASN A 44 2.81 -1.15 5.61
N VAL A 45 1.71 -1.13 4.86
CA VAL A 45 0.33 -1.08 5.37
C VAL A 45 -0.60 -1.78 4.39
N ALA A 46 -1.50 -2.62 4.90
CA ALA A 46 -2.68 -3.09 4.18
C ALA A 46 -3.86 -2.23 4.63
N HIS A 47 -4.49 -1.49 3.72
CA HIS A 47 -5.45 -0.43 4.08
C HIS A 47 -6.76 -0.99 4.65
N LYS A 48 -7.39 -1.90 3.90
CA LYS A 48 -8.72 -2.46 4.21
C LYS A 48 -8.60 -3.95 4.54
N GLU A 49 -9.65 -4.51 5.14
CA GLU A 49 -9.69 -5.94 5.45
C GLU A 49 -9.56 -6.83 4.19
N ILE A 50 -9.97 -6.35 3.03
CA ILE A 50 -9.80 -7.03 1.73
C ILE A 50 -8.35 -7.06 1.24
N ASP A 51 -7.45 -6.28 1.86
CA ASP A 51 -6.04 -6.16 1.47
C ASP A 51 -5.14 -7.18 2.18
N LEU A 52 -5.68 -8.07 3.01
CA LEU A 52 -4.92 -9.17 3.62
C LEU A 52 -5.80 -10.38 3.91
N LYS A 53 -5.18 -11.57 3.95
CA LYS A 53 -5.94 -12.82 4.12
C LYS A 53 -6.59 -12.97 5.50
N ASN A 54 -5.96 -12.45 6.55
CA ASN A 54 -6.35 -12.68 7.95
C ASN A 54 -6.47 -11.37 8.75
N PRO A 55 -7.43 -10.47 8.44
CA PRO A 55 -7.53 -9.14 9.08
C PRO A 55 -7.71 -9.22 10.60
N LYS A 56 -8.62 -10.10 11.06
CA LYS A 56 -9.01 -10.20 12.47
C LYS A 56 -7.83 -10.53 13.41
N SER A 57 -6.90 -11.38 12.98
CA SER A 57 -5.74 -11.76 13.79
C SER A 57 -4.57 -10.79 13.68
N ASN A 58 -4.62 -9.83 12.75
CA ASN A 58 -3.51 -8.93 12.46
C ASN A 58 -3.74 -7.48 12.87
N ARG A 59 -4.91 -7.13 13.43
CA ARG A 59 -5.25 -5.75 13.84
C ARG A 59 -4.28 -5.11 14.85
N LYS A 60 -3.45 -5.90 15.53
CA LYS A 60 -2.40 -5.44 16.46
C LYS A 60 -0.98 -5.73 15.96
N ASN A 61 -0.83 -6.09 14.69
CA ASN A 61 0.45 -6.39 14.06
C ASN A 61 0.86 -5.25 13.13
N PRO A 62 2.17 -5.04 12.92
CA PRO A 62 2.67 -4.05 11.96
C PRO A 62 2.11 -4.28 10.57
N GLY A 63 1.72 -3.20 9.92
CA GLY A 63 1.08 -3.18 8.62
C GLY A 63 -0.44 -3.33 8.65
N PHE A 64 -1.08 -3.57 9.81
CA PHE A 64 -2.54 -3.58 9.92
C PHE A 64 -3.05 -3.00 11.25
N SER A 65 -2.23 -2.21 11.95
CA SER A 65 -2.72 -1.42 13.07
C SER A 65 -3.74 -0.38 12.62
N ASP A 66 -4.64 0.02 13.51
CA ASP A 66 -5.64 1.03 13.19
C ASP A 66 -4.97 2.37 12.84
N GLU A 67 -3.86 2.69 13.50
CA GLU A 67 -3.08 3.91 13.29
C GLU A 67 -2.40 3.95 11.91
N GLU A 68 -1.75 2.85 11.48
CA GLU A 68 -1.16 2.76 10.14
C GLU A 68 -2.22 2.90 9.03
N ARG A 69 -3.37 2.24 9.23
CA ARG A 69 -4.48 2.29 8.27
C ARG A 69 -5.09 3.69 8.18
N GLU A 70 -5.26 4.35 9.32
CA GLU A 70 -5.79 5.70 9.39
C GLU A 70 -4.86 6.72 8.71
N LYS A 71 -3.54 6.60 8.88
CA LYS A 71 -2.58 7.45 8.16
C LYS A 71 -2.66 7.28 6.65
N PHE A 72 -2.86 6.06 6.17
CA PHE A 72 -3.07 5.86 4.74
C PHE A 72 -4.42 6.42 4.26
N THR A 73 -5.50 6.31 5.05
CA THR A 73 -6.77 7.00 4.77
C THR A 73 -6.58 8.51 4.63
N CYS A 74 -5.85 9.14 5.57
CA CYS A 74 -5.57 10.57 5.53
C CYS A 74 -4.87 11.02 4.23
N ILE A 75 -3.94 10.20 3.71
CA ILE A 75 -3.29 10.48 2.43
C ILE A 75 -4.31 10.45 1.28
N LEU A 76 -5.17 9.43 1.23
CA LEU A 76 -6.16 9.32 0.14
C LEU A 76 -7.19 10.47 0.19
N GLU A 77 -7.63 10.85 1.39
CA GLU A 77 -8.56 11.98 1.59
C GLU A 77 -7.98 13.34 1.18
N GLU A 78 -6.65 13.47 1.08
CA GLU A 78 -5.98 14.68 0.59
C GLU A 78 -5.94 14.77 -0.96
N GLY A 79 -6.70 13.93 -1.67
CA GLY A 79 -6.80 13.97 -3.12
C GLY A 79 -5.84 13.02 -3.82
N PHE A 80 -5.61 11.85 -3.22
CA PHE A 80 -4.79 10.79 -3.79
C PHE A 80 -5.60 9.49 -3.97
N ILE A 81 -5.24 8.71 -4.99
CA ILE A 81 -5.94 7.50 -5.41
C ILE A 81 -5.00 6.31 -5.30
N ASP A 82 -5.40 5.29 -4.53
CA ASP A 82 -4.88 3.92 -4.67
C ASP A 82 -5.34 3.34 -6.02
N THR A 83 -4.43 3.24 -6.99
CA THR A 83 -4.79 2.92 -8.38
C THR A 83 -5.36 1.52 -8.53
N TYR A 84 -4.88 0.56 -7.72
CA TYR A 84 -5.37 -0.81 -7.77
C TYR A 84 -6.81 -0.89 -7.28
N ARG A 85 -7.13 -0.22 -6.16
CA ARG A 85 -8.49 -0.19 -5.62
C ARG A 85 -9.44 0.71 -6.40
N TYR A 86 -8.92 1.67 -7.15
CA TYR A 86 -9.72 2.43 -8.09
C TYR A 86 -10.28 1.55 -9.22
N LEU A 87 -9.44 0.67 -9.78
CA LEU A 87 -9.85 -0.24 -10.85
C LEU A 87 -10.55 -1.51 -10.34
N TYR A 88 -10.16 -1.99 -9.15
CA TYR A 88 -10.62 -3.26 -8.57
C TYR A 88 -11.07 -3.08 -7.11
N PRO A 89 -12.17 -2.32 -6.86
CA PRO A 89 -12.57 -1.92 -5.51
C PRO A 89 -12.88 -3.11 -4.60
N ASP A 90 -13.48 -4.16 -5.15
CA ASP A 90 -13.99 -5.31 -4.39
C ASP A 90 -13.19 -6.60 -4.60
N GLN A 91 -12.07 -6.54 -5.35
CA GLN A 91 -11.27 -7.73 -5.66
C GLN A 91 -10.53 -8.23 -4.42
N GLU A 92 -10.97 -9.37 -3.88
CA GLU A 92 -10.27 -10.07 -2.80
C GLU A 92 -9.12 -10.94 -3.33
N GLY A 93 -8.21 -11.34 -2.43
CA GLY A 93 -7.13 -12.29 -2.76
C GLY A 93 -5.96 -11.71 -3.55
N ALA A 94 -5.97 -10.40 -3.81
CA ALA A 94 -4.97 -9.66 -4.55
C ALA A 94 -3.89 -9.11 -3.60
N TYR A 95 -2.79 -9.85 -3.46
CA TYR A 95 -1.72 -9.55 -2.51
C TYR A 95 -0.39 -9.36 -3.21
N SER A 96 0.49 -8.56 -2.63
CA SER A 96 1.83 -8.28 -3.15
C SER A 96 2.93 -8.85 -2.28
N TRP A 97 2.63 -9.25 -1.04
CA TRP A 97 3.56 -9.82 -0.07
C TRP A 97 3.04 -11.09 0.58
N TRP A 98 3.93 -12.05 0.80
CA TRP A 98 3.67 -13.28 1.56
C TRP A 98 4.87 -13.66 2.41
N SER A 99 4.64 -14.10 3.65
CA SER A 99 5.73 -14.65 4.46
C SER A 99 6.36 -15.87 3.77
N TYR A 100 7.69 -15.97 3.83
CA TYR A 100 8.40 -17.20 3.46
C TYR A 100 8.04 -18.41 4.34
N ARG A 101 7.41 -18.19 5.49
CA ARG A 101 7.05 -19.25 6.43
C ARG A 101 5.80 -20.00 5.96
N MET A 102 5.74 -21.30 6.28
CA MET A 102 4.55 -22.15 6.16
C MET A 102 3.95 -22.25 4.75
N GLY A 103 4.72 -21.92 3.71
CA GLY A 103 4.26 -21.89 2.32
C GLY A 103 3.14 -20.88 2.09
N ALA A 104 3.19 -19.72 2.76
CA ALA A 104 2.10 -18.73 2.71
C ALA A 104 1.77 -18.29 1.28
N ARG A 105 2.78 -18.08 0.43
CA ARG A 105 2.59 -17.70 -0.99
C ARG A 105 1.79 -18.74 -1.77
N ALA A 106 2.14 -20.03 -1.65
CA ALA A 106 1.42 -21.11 -2.31
C ALA A 106 -0.04 -21.27 -1.83
N LYS A 107 -0.34 -20.87 -0.58
CA LYS A 107 -1.69 -20.88 0.01
C LYS A 107 -2.44 -19.57 -0.18
N ASN A 108 -1.84 -18.60 -0.87
CA ASN A 108 -2.29 -17.22 -0.98
C ASN A 108 -2.68 -16.59 0.38
N ILE A 109 -1.84 -16.81 1.40
CA ILE A 109 -1.96 -16.15 2.71
C ILE A 109 -1.08 -14.91 2.69
N GLY A 110 -1.58 -13.86 2.03
CA GLY A 110 -0.80 -12.67 1.72
C GLY A 110 -1.42 -11.37 2.22
N TRP A 111 -0.71 -10.30 1.90
CA TRP A 111 -1.02 -8.91 2.19
C TRP A 111 -0.72 -8.07 0.95
N ARG A 112 -1.51 -7.04 0.69
CA ARG A 112 -1.19 -6.00 -0.30
C ARG A 112 -0.52 -4.85 0.42
N LEU A 113 0.79 -4.77 0.30
CA LEU A 113 1.64 -3.76 0.96
C LEU A 113 2.30 -2.82 -0.06
N ASP A 114 2.30 -3.20 -1.34
CA ASP A 114 2.93 -2.48 -2.42
C ASP A 114 1.87 -1.74 -3.24
N TYR A 115 2.12 -0.46 -3.49
CA TYR A 115 1.13 0.43 -4.08
C TYR A 115 1.70 1.23 -5.24
N PHE A 116 0.81 1.58 -6.16
CA PHE A 116 0.88 2.85 -6.88
C PHE A 116 -0.23 3.74 -6.35
N VAL A 117 0.13 4.97 -5.98
CA VAL A 117 -0.80 6.01 -5.58
C VAL A 117 -0.55 7.24 -6.43
N VAL A 118 -1.63 7.83 -6.94
CA VAL A 118 -1.57 8.97 -7.87
C VAL A 118 -2.44 10.11 -7.40
N SER A 119 -2.13 11.34 -7.80
CA SER A 119 -3.03 12.48 -7.60
C SER A 119 -4.39 12.24 -8.25
N GLU A 120 -5.48 12.67 -7.61
CA GLU A 120 -6.85 12.54 -8.12
C GLU A 120 -7.02 13.13 -9.53
N ARG A 121 -6.34 14.24 -9.84
CA ARG A 121 -6.35 14.86 -11.18
C ARG A 121 -5.71 14.01 -12.29
N MET A 122 -5.12 12.85 -11.96
CA MET A 122 -4.64 11.85 -12.92
C MET A 122 -5.58 10.65 -13.07
N LYS A 123 -6.73 10.64 -12.39
CA LYS A 123 -7.69 9.52 -12.38
C LYS A 123 -8.02 8.98 -13.77
N ASP A 124 -8.41 9.87 -14.69
CA ASP A 124 -8.83 9.49 -16.04
C ASP A 124 -7.67 9.04 -16.93
N LYS A 125 -6.43 9.16 -16.43
CA LYS A 125 -5.22 8.68 -17.10
C LYS A 125 -4.88 7.25 -16.71
N ILE A 126 -5.42 6.72 -15.61
CA ILE A 126 -5.15 5.37 -15.13
C ILE A 126 -5.80 4.38 -16.09
N THR A 127 -4.99 3.60 -16.81
CA THR A 127 -5.50 2.60 -17.76
C THR A 127 -5.43 1.18 -17.22
N GLU A 128 -4.42 0.86 -16.41
CA GLU A 128 -4.24 -0.48 -15.86
C GLU A 128 -3.42 -0.47 -14.56
N ALA A 129 -3.74 -1.37 -13.63
CA ALA A 129 -2.94 -1.62 -12.43
C ALA A 129 -2.81 -3.14 -12.22
N LYS A 130 -1.60 -3.67 -12.09
CA LYS A 130 -1.35 -5.11 -11.94
C LYS A 130 -0.57 -5.45 -10.68
N ILE A 131 -0.78 -6.69 -10.23
CA ILE A 131 0.01 -7.34 -9.20
C ILE A 131 0.53 -8.64 -9.81
N ASN A 132 1.83 -8.68 -10.10
CA ASN A 132 2.47 -9.75 -10.88
C ASN A 132 2.87 -10.92 -9.97
N SER A 133 1.85 -11.55 -9.35
CA SER A 133 1.97 -12.55 -8.28
C SER A 133 2.75 -13.83 -8.67
N GLU A 134 2.88 -14.09 -9.96
CA GLU A 134 3.66 -15.17 -10.55
C GLU A 134 5.18 -14.91 -10.57
N VAL A 135 5.60 -13.64 -10.46
CA VAL A 135 7.03 -13.29 -10.49
C VAL A 135 7.70 -13.61 -9.16
N MET A 136 8.62 -14.58 -9.20
CA MET A 136 9.33 -15.09 -8.02
C MET A 136 10.67 -14.35 -7.78
N GLY A 137 11.23 -14.51 -6.58
CA GLY A 137 12.57 -13.99 -6.23
C GLY A 137 12.62 -13.17 -4.93
N SER A 138 11.46 -12.67 -4.50
CA SER A 138 11.26 -11.93 -3.24
C SER A 138 10.04 -12.49 -2.49
N ASP A 139 9.88 -12.14 -1.22
CA ASP A 139 8.63 -12.31 -0.46
C ASP A 139 7.55 -11.34 -0.96
N HIS A 140 7.97 -10.29 -1.65
CA HIS A 140 7.11 -9.45 -2.48
C HIS A 140 7.03 -9.94 -3.93
N CYS A 141 6.01 -9.49 -4.66
CA CYS A 141 5.97 -9.52 -6.12
C CYS A 141 5.85 -8.09 -6.68
N PRO A 142 6.28 -7.85 -7.93
CA PRO A 142 6.15 -6.53 -8.55
C PRO A 142 4.69 -6.09 -8.66
N VAL A 143 4.45 -4.79 -8.47
CA VAL A 143 3.22 -4.10 -8.86
C VAL A 143 3.53 -3.19 -10.04
N GLU A 144 2.52 -2.94 -10.89
CA GLU A 144 2.69 -2.23 -12.16
C GLU A 144 1.51 -1.29 -12.41
N LEU A 145 1.79 -0.14 -13.02
CA LEU A 145 0.80 0.89 -13.37
C LEU A 145 1.01 1.31 -14.82
N HIS A 146 -0.07 1.32 -15.61
CA HIS A 146 -0.10 1.93 -16.93
C HIS A 146 -0.93 3.22 -16.86
N ILE A 147 -0.39 4.29 -17.45
CA ILE A 147 -1.00 5.63 -17.40
C ILE A 147 -0.76 6.39 -18.71
N ASN A 148 -1.76 7.11 -19.20
CA ASN A 148 -1.68 7.91 -20.43
C ASN A 148 -1.25 9.36 -20.12
N PHE A 149 -0.21 9.86 -20.76
CA PHE A 149 0.27 11.24 -20.58
C PHE A 149 -0.26 12.21 -21.61
#